data_AF-A0A8S4RE42-F1
#
_entry.id   AF-A0A8S4RE42-F1
#
_cell.length_a   1.000
_cell.length_b   1.000
_cell.length_c   1.000
_cell.angle_alpha   90.00
_cell.angle_beta   90.00
_cell.angle_gamma   90.00
#
_symmetry.space_group_name_H-M   'P 1'
#
loop_
_entity.id
_entity.type
_entity.pdbx_description
1 polymer ?
#
loop_
_entity_poly.entity_id
_entity_poly.type
_entity_poly.pdbx_seq_one_letter_code
_entity_poly.pdbx_strand_id
1 'polypeptide(L)' 'MTSDEQLPVMTYGSETWSLAMGLIRRLRVTQRAMERAMLRVSLRDRIRNVEIRRRTRVTDIAQRVAKLKW' A
#
# COMPACT_ATOMS: atom_id res chain seq x y z
N MET A 1 -19.01 -18.75 -30.93
CA MET A 1 -19.28 -18.59 -29.48
C MET A 1 -17.92 -18.43 -28.79
N THR A 2 -17.13 -17.44 -29.23
CA THR A 2 -17.07 -16.00 -28.85
C THR A 2 -15.93 -15.79 -27.85
N SER A 3 -14.71 -15.80 -28.40
CA SER A 3 -13.47 -15.45 -27.73
C SER A 3 -13.42 -13.98 -27.29
N ASP A 4 -14.35 -13.15 -27.79
CA ASP A 4 -14.38 -11.69 -27.57
C ASP A 4 -15.01 -11.27 -26.23
N GLU A 5 -15.75 -12.15 -25.57
CA GLU A 5 -16.45 -11.85 -24.30
C GLU A 5 -15.50 -11.88 -23.08
N GLN A 6 -14.29 -12.44 -23.25
CA GLN A 6 -13.28 -12.50 -22.20
C GLN A 6 -12.46 -11.20 -22.08
N LEU A 7 -12.35 -10.43 -23.15
CA LEU A 7 -11.61 -9.16 -23.20
C LEU A 7 -12.13 -8.13 -22.18
N PRO A 8 -13.44 -7.86 -22.04
CA PRO A 8 -13.93 -6.89 -21.07
C PRO A 8 -13.67 -7.31 -19.61
N VAL A 9 -13.78 -8.60 -19.30
CA VAL A 9 -13.53 -9.11 -17.94
C VAL A 9 -12.05 -8.99 -17.56
N MET A 10 -11.15 -9.34 -18.48
CA MET A 10 -9.70 -9.19 -18.26
C MET A 10 -9.30 -7.72 -18.15
N THR A 11 -9.90 -6.84 -18.95
CA THR A 11 -9.64 -5.40 -18.95
C THR A 11 -10.12 -4.78 -17.63
N TYR A 12 -11.36 -5.04 -17.24
CA TYR A 12 -11.93 -4.56 -15.98
C TYR A 12 -11.16 -5.07 -14.75
N GLY A 13 -10.74 -6.34 -14.76
CA GLY A 13 -9.89 -6.90 -13.72
C GLY A 13 -8.54 -6.18 -13.61
N SER A 14 -7.90 -5.91 -14.76
CA SER A 14 -6.61 -5.20 -14.81
C SER A 14 -6.70 -3.75 -14.31
N GLU A 15 -7.78 -3.05 -14.66
CA GLU A 15 -8.06 -1.69 -14.18
C GLU A 15 -8.29 -1.69 -12.67
N THR A 16 -9.15 -2.59 -12.18
CA THR A 16 -9.49 -2.71 -10.76
C THR A 16 -8.25 -3.04 -9.91
N TRP A 17 -7.40 -3.95 -10.38
CA TRP A 17 -6.15 -4.27 -9.69
C TRP A 17 -5.17 -3.11 -9.69
N SER A 18 -5.05 -2.38 -10.80
CA SER A 18 -4.22 -1.19 -10.89
C SER A 18 -4.67 -0.10 -9.91
N LEU A 19 -5.99 0.14 -9.83
CA LEU A 19 -6.60 1.06 -8.86
C LEU A 19 -6.34 0.62 -7.41
N ALA A 20 -6.54 -0.66 -7.10
CA ALA A 20 -6.30 -1.21 -5.78
C ALA A 20 -4.82 -1.08 -5.35
N MET A 21 -3.88 -1.33 -6.26
CA MET A 21 -2.45 -1.13 -6.01
C MET A 21 -2.11 0.35 -5.78
N GLY A 22 -2.73 1.26 -6.53
CA GLY A 22 -2.63 2.69 -6.31
C GLY A 22 -3.09 3.10 -4.92
N LEU A 23 -4.23 2.57 -4.46
CA LEU A 23 -4.75 2.83 -3.12
C LEU A 23 -3.84 2.29 -2.02
N ILE A 24 -3.36 1.05 -2.14
CA ILE A 24 -2.42 0.44 -1.20
C ILE A 24 -1.15 1.28 -1.09
N ARG A 25 -0.61 1.76 -2.21
CA ARG A 25 0.55 2.64 -2.21
C ARG A 25 0.30 3.94 -1.44
N ARG A 26 -0.85 4.59 -1.66
CA ARG A 26 -1.23 5.82 -0.94
C ARG A 26 -1.34 5.58 0.56
N LEU A 27 -1.98 4.48 0.97
CA LEU A 27 -2.10 4.09 2.38
C LEU A 27 -0.73 3.86 3.05
N ARG A 28 0.23 3.28 2.33
CA ARG A 28 1.60 3.12 2.84
C ARG A 28 2.30 4.45 3.05
N VAL A 29 2.10 5.41 2.14
CA VAL A 29 2.68 6.76 2.25
C VAL A 29 2.07 7.52 3.43
N THR A 30 0.74 7.47 3.59
CA THR A 30 0.05 8.15 4.70
C THR A 30 0.43 7.54 6.04
N GLN A 31 0.48 6.20 6.16
CA GLN A 31 0.97 5.53 7.35
C GLN A 31 2.39 5.98 7.70
N ARG A 32 3.28 6.05 6.72
CA ARG A 32 4.66 6.45 6.95
C ARG A 32 4.80 7.91 7.40
N ALA A 33 3.97 8.81 6.86
CA ALA A 33 3.92 10.20 7.30
C ALA A 33 3.43 10.30 8.75
N MET A 34 2.40 9.52 9.10
CA MET A 34 1.86 9.44 10.46
C MET A 34 2.90 8.90 11.45
N GLU A 35 3.62 7.83 11.11
CA GLU A 35 4.70 7.29 11.94
C GLU A 35 5.80 8.32 12.23
N ARG A 36 6.15 9.14 11.22
CA ARG A 36 7.12 10.22 11.41
C ARG A 36 6.61 11.31 12.34
N ALA A 37 5.34 11.71 12.18
CA ALA A 37 4.70 12.68 13.05
C ALA A 37 4.63 12.19 14.51
N MET A 38 4.25 10.93 14.73
CA MET A 38 4.22 10.32 16.07
C MET A 38 5.59 10.33 16.76
N LEU A 39 6.65 10.06 16.00
CA LEU A 39 8.03 10.10 16.50
C LEU A 39 8.64 11.51 16.55
N ARG A 40 7.92 12.54 16.11
CA ARG A 40 8.41 13.92 15.93
C ARG A 40 9.69 14.01 15.09
N VAL A 41 9.83 13.14 14.09
CA VAL A 41 10.99 13.11 13.19
C VAL A 41 10.62 13.66 11.82
N SER A 42 11.53 14.42 11.25
CA SER A 42 11.41 15.02 9.92
C SER A 42 12.22 14.22 8.89
N LEU A 43 12.07 14.59 7.60
CA LEU A 43 12.93 14.04 6.54
C LEU A 43 14.39 14.46 6.70
N ARG A 44 14.68 15.57 7.40
CA ARG A 44 16.04 16.08 7.61
C ARG A 44 16.86 15.19 8.54
N ASP A 45 16.20 14.46 9.43
CA ASP A 45 16.85 13.54 10.36
C ASP A 45 17.40 12.30 9.65
N ARG A 46 17.06 12.12 8.35
CA ARG A 46 17.51 11.01 7.49
C ARG A 46 17.32 9.63 8.13
N ILE A 47 16.34 9.50 9.03
CA ILE A 47 16.05 8.26 9.72
C ILE A 47 15.47 7.26 8.72
N ARG A 48 16.14 6.10 8.64
CA ARG A 48 15.74 5.02 7.76
C ARG A 48 14.34 4.54 8.13
N ASN A 49 13.60 4.24 7.08
CA ASN A 49 12.28 3.62 7.12
C ASN A 49 12.23 2.34 7.99
N VAL A 50 13.32 1.57 8.03
CA VAL A 50 13.45 0.36 8.87
C VAL A 50 13.49 0.70 10.36
N GLU A 51 14.19 1.77 10.72
CA GLU A 51 14.30 2.23 12.10
C GLU A 51 12.98 2.78 12.64
N ILE A 52 12.25 3.54 11.83
CA ILE A 52 10.89 4.01 12.17
C ILE A 52 9.98 2.81 12.46
N ARG A 53 10.03 1.75 11.63
CA ARG A 53 9.24 0.52 11.84
C ARG A 53 9.62 -0.22 13.12
N ARG A 54 10.93 -0.29 13.42
CA ARG A 54 11.42 -0.91 14.65
C ARG A 54 10.88 -0.20 15.90
N ARG A 55 10.83 1.13 15.87
CA ARG A 55 10.33 1.96 16.98
C ARG A 55 8.81 1.88 17.15
N THR A 56 8.06 1.94 16.05
CA THR A 56 6.59 1.94 16.12
C THR A 56 6.00 0.54 16.26
N ARG A 57 6.69 -0.51 15.81
CA ARG A 57 6.19 -1.91 15.74
C ARG A 57 4.86 -2.04 14.96
N VAL A 58 4.51 -1.05 14.15
CA VAL A 58 3.25 -1.04 13.38
C VAL A 58 3.38 -1.96 12.17
N THR A 59 2.38 -2.81 11.96
CA THR A 59 2.29 -3.69 10.79
C THR A 59 1.96 -2.87 9.54
N ASP A 60 2.60 -3.15 8.40
CA ASP A 60 2.35 -2.45 7.15
C ASP A 60 0.91 -2.73 6.67
N ILE A 61 0.12 -1.69 6.40
CA ILE A 61 -1.26 -1.83 5.91
C ILE A 61 -1.30 -2.69 4.65
N ALA A 62 -0.30 -2.64 3.77
CA ALA A 62 -0.26 -3.49 2.58
C ALA A 62 -0.18 -4.99 2.94
N GLN A 63 0.57 -5.35 3.99
CA GLN A 63 0.64 -6.74 4.47
C GLN A 63 -0.67 -7.16 5.13
N ARG A 64 -1.34 -6.25 5.86
CA ARG A 64 -2.65 -6.50 6.46
C ARG A 64 -3.72 -6.72 5.37
N VAL A 65 -3.76 -5.83 4.37
CA VAL A 65 -4.70 -5.91 3.23
C VAL A 65 -4.44 -7.16 2.39
N ALA A 66 -3.17 -7.53 2.18
CA ALA A 66 -2.84 -8.80 1.53
C ALA A 66 -3.36 -9.99 2.33
N LYS A 67 -3.11 -10.05 3.64
CA LYS A 67 -3.60 -11.13 4.52
C LYS A 67 -5.12 -11.19 4.68
N LEU A 68 -5.85 -10.11 4.45
CA LEU A 68 -7.31 -10.08 4.54
C LEU A 68 -7.99 -10.47 3.22
N LYS A 69 -7.26 -10.40 2.09
CA LYS A 69 -7.77 -10.79 0.78
C LYS A 69 -7.68 -12.30 0.53
N TRP A 70 -6.91 -13.01 1.35
CA TRP A 70 -6.68 -14.46 1.32
C TRP A 70 -7.11 -15.05 2.66
#